data_AF-A0AAU7KIE1-F1
#
_entry.id   AF-A0AAU7KIE1-F1
#
_cell.length_a   1.000
_cell.length_b   1.000
_cell.length_c   1.000
_cell.angle_alpha   90.00
_cell.angle_beta   90.00
_cell.angle_gamma   90.00
#
_symmetry.space_group_name_H-M   'P 1'
#
loop_
_entity.id
_entity.type
_entity.pdbx_description
1 polymer ?
#
loop_
_entity_poly.entity_id
_entity_poly.type
_entity_poly.pdbx_seq_one_letter_code
_entity_poly.pdbx_strand_id
1 'polypeptide(L)'
;MTGDLGEVVKPYLKAGYSAVYYDPRAAGFEGLDDLATVDAADVDTITSEEPDMSDNLTPEDAARIKAEAERILASEEIADMHNWILHERIVTAWQMYHEEMWRELQRLGIGKEFAVVQQNRMWRENDLLEAGGMPPNEAQKIAEREHLMLAPDG
;
A
#
# COMPACT_ATOMS: atom_id res chain seq x y z
N MET A 1 19.68 -6.89 -1.22
CA MET A 1 19.88 -5.74 -2.13
C MET A 1 18.87 -5.79 -3.29
N THR A 2 17.59 -6.03 -3.01
CA THR A 2 16.52 -6.14 -4.04
C THR A 2 15.43 -5.08 -3.88
N GLY A 3 15.48 -4.25 -2.83
CA GLY A 3 14.46 -3.22 -2.54
C GLY A 3 14.52 -1.96 -3.40
N ASP A 4 15.45 -1.85 -4.36
CA ASP A 4 15.68 -0.64 -5.15
C ASP A 4 15.33 -0.82 -6.65
N LEU A 5 14.85 -2.01 -7.04
CA LEU A 5 14.54 -2.27 -8.45
C LEU A 5 13.35 -1.43 -8.94
N GLY A 6 12.38 -1.14 -8.07
CA GLY A 6 11.22 -0.27 -8.39
C GLY A 6 11.64 1.16 -8.69
N GLU A 7 12.45 1.77 -7.82
CA GLU A 7 12.94 3.15 -7.99
C GLU A 7 13.85 3.29 -9.22
N VAL A 8 14.72 2.30 -9.46
CA VAL A 8 15.63 2.30 -10.61
C VAL A 8 14.89 2.25 -11.95
N VAL A 9 13.71 1.61 -12.02
CA VAL A 9 12.94 1.51 -13.27
C VAL A 9 12.02 2.70 -13.55
N LYS A 10 11.62 3.49 -12.53
CA LYS A 10 10.75 4.66 -12.68
C LYS A 10 11.08 5.59 -13.86
N PRO A 11 12.34 6.05 -14.06
CA PRO A 11 12.65 6.96 -15.16
C PRO A 11 12.46 6.34 -16.54
N TYR A 12 12.39 5.01 -16.64
CA TYR A 12 12.25 4.29 -17.90
C TYR A 12 10.80 3.95 -18.25
N LEU A 13 9.82 4.10 -17.33
CA LEU A 13 8.44 3.69 -17.57
C LEU A 13 7.79 4.46 -18.73
N LYS A 14 7.92 5.79 -18.76
CA LYS A 14 7.38 6.63 -19.85
C LYS A 14 8.08 6.38 -21.19
N ALA A 15 9.40 6.13 -21.16
CA ALA A 15 10.17 5.80 -22.34
C ALA A 15 9.78 4.42 -22.89
N GLY A 16 9.56 3.44 -22.01
CA GLY A 16 9.04 2.12 -22.36
C GLY A 16 7.65 2.19 -22.97
N TYR A 17 6.75 2.97 -22.37
CA TYR A 17 5.42 3.21 -22.92
C TYR A 17 5.49 3.82 -24.32
N SER A 18 6.32 4.85 -24.51
CA SER A 18 6.50 5.49 -25.81
C SER A 18 7.08 4.53 -26.85
N ALA A 19 8.01 3.66 -26.46
CA ALA A 19 8.56 2.63 -27.35
C ALA A 19 7.50 1.62 -27.79
N VAL A 20 6.61 1.20 -26.89
CA VAL A 20 5.48 0.31 -27.23
C VAL A 20 4.45 1.04 -28.10
N TYR A 21 4.13 2.29 -27.78
CA TYR A 21 3.17 3.09 -28.55
C TYR A 21 3.58 3.24 -30.03
N TYR A 22 4.89 3.35 -30.31
CA TYR A 22 5.41 3.44 -31.67
C TYR A 22 5.79 2.09 -32.29
N ASP A 23 5.64 0.96 -31.59
CA ASP A 23 5.99 -0.36 -32.14
C ASP A 23 4.88 -0.85 -33.11
N PRO A 24 5.20 -1.11 -34.39
CA PRO A 24 4.23 -1.65 -35.36
C PRO A 24 3.59 -2.98 -34.92
N ARG A 25 4.25 -3.74 -34.05
CA ARG A 25 3.74 -5.01 -33.49
C ARG A 25 2.67 -4.78 -32.42
N ALA A 26 2.68 -3.61 -31.77
CA ALA A 26 1.71 -3.21 -30.76
C ALA A 26 0.49 -2.47 -31.36
N ALA A 27 0.42 -2.32 -32.69
CA ALA A 27 -0.67 -1.61 -33.38
C ALA A 27 -2.07 -2.20 -33.12
N GLY A 28 -2.17 -3.42 -32.60
CA GLY A 28 -3.43 -4.06 -32.20
C GLY A 28 -3.78 -3.91 -30.72
N PHE A 29 -3.02 -3.15 -29.94
CA PHE A 29 -3.33 -2.94 -28.52
C PHE A 29 -4.47 -1.93 -28.40
N GLU A 30 -5.57 -2.37 -27.76
CA GLU A 30 -6.70 -1.51 -27.44
C GLU A 30 -6.53 -0.93 -26.03
N GLY A 31 -6.95 0.32 -25.83
CA GLY A 31 -6.93 0.97 -24.52
C GLY A 31 -5.61 1.64 -24.11
N LEU A 32 -4.71 1.93 -25.07
CA LEU A 32 -3.55 2.78 -24.81
C LEU A 32 -3.99 4.26 -24.73
N ASP A 33 -3.68 4.91 -23.61
CA ASP A 33 -3.74 6.36 -23.48
C ASP A 33 -2.85 7.09 -24.51
N ASP A 34 -3.16 8.36 -24.77
CA ASP A 34 -2.31 9.17 -25.63
C ASP A 34 -1.01 9.57 -24.92
N LEU A 35 0.03 9.86 -25.70
CA LEU A 35 1.35 10.20 -25.17
C LEU A 35 1.35 11.48 -24.33
N ALA A 36 0.44 12.43 -24.56
CA ALA A 36 0.38 13.65 -23.76
C ALA A 36 -0.20 13.36 -22.36
N THR A 37 -1.23 12.50 -22.29
CA THR A 37 -1.77 12.00 -21.02
C THR A 37 -0.71 11.23 -20.23
N VAL A 38 0.06 10.36 -20.88
CA VAL A 38 1.14 9.60 -20.20
C VAL A 38 2.33 10.49 -19.80
N ASP A 39 2.67 11.50 -20.60
CA ASP A 39 3.73 12.45 -20.27
C ASP A 39 3.34 13.32 -19.05
N ALA A 40 2.07 13.71 -18.96
CA ALA A 40 1.51 14.44 -17.82
C ALA A 40 1.33 13.59 -16.56
N ALA A 41 1.34 12.26 -16.67
CA ALA A 41 1.16 11.37 -15.53
C ALA A 41 2.31 11.51 -14.52
N ASP A 42 1.96 11.72 -13.26
CA ASP A 42 2.93 11.74 -12.16
C ASP A 42 3.18 10.31 -11.67
N VAL A 43 4.32 9.75 -12.07
CA VAL A 43 4.72 8.38 -11.74
C VAL A 43 4.94 8.22 -10.25
N ASP A 44 5.44 9.26 -9.56
CA ASP A 44 5.66 9.19 -8.11
C ASP A 44 4.31 9.17 -7.41
N THR A 45 3.35 10.03 -7.78
CA THR A 45 1.99 9.97 -7.20
C THR A 45 1.28 8.62 -7.47
N ILE A 46 1.52 7.98 -8.61
CA ILE A 46 0.92 6.67 -8.95
C ILE A 46 1.59 5.52 -8.19
N THR A 47 2.90 5.61 -7.92
CA THR A 47 3.68 4.55 -7.26
C THR A 47 3.82 4.74 -5.75
N SER A 48 3.55 5.95 -5.25
CA SER A 48 3.41 6.27 -3.84
C SER A 48 2.07 5.77 -3.29
N GLU A 49 1.89 4.44 -3.28
CA GLU A 49 0.91 3.77 -2.43
C GLU A 49 1.54 3.32 -1.09
N GLU A 50 2.48 4.09 -0.56
CA GLU A 50 2.78 4.07 0.87
C GLU A 50 2.69 5.48 1.40
N PRO A 51 1.68 5.80 2.21
CA PRO A 51 1.67 7.09 2.88
C PRO A 51 2.89 7.13 3.80
N ASP A 52 3.80 8.08 3.57
CA ASP A 52 4.73 8.55 4.59
C ASP A 52 3.88 9.22 5.67
N MET A 53 3.55 8.44 6.70
CA MET A 53 2.53 8.77 7.72
C MET A 53 3.09 9.65 8.84
N SER A 54 4.21 10.33 8.63
CA SER A 54 4.83 11.19 9.64
C SER A 54 4.41 12.66 9.57
N ASP A 55 3.91 13.18 8.43
CA ASP A 55 3.55 14.60 8.32
C ASP A 55 2.21 14.82 7.58
N ASN A 56 1.13 14.84 8.37
CA ASN A 56 -0.24 15.31 8.03
C ASN A 56 -1.15 14.36 7.23
N LEU A 57 -1.82 13.42 7.90
CA LEU A 57 -3.02 12.80 7.33
C LEU A 57 -4.09 13.85 7.03
N THR A 58 -4.51 13.90 5.77
CA THR A 58 -5.57 14.79 5.33
C THR A 58 -6.96 14.15 5.45
N PRO A 59 -8.06 14.93 5.42
CA PRO A 59 -9.40 14.39 5.30
C PRO A 59 -9.62 13.55 4.02
N GLU A 60 -8.86 13.82 2.96
CA GLU A 60 -8.91 13.05 1.72
C GLU A 60 -8.28 11.67 1.91
N ASP A 61 -7.14 11.60 2.61
CA ASP A 61 -6.55 10.32 3.02
C ASP A 61 -7.50 9.50 3.88
N ALA A 62 -8.19 10.15 4.82
CA ALA A 62 -9.20 9.51 5.64
C ALA A 62 -10.35 8.93 4.80
N ALA A 63 -10.83 9.67 3.80
CA ALA A 63 -11.87 9.19 2.90
C ALA A 63 -11.40 8.00 2.06
N ARG A 64 -10.15 8.04 1.56
CA ARG A 64 -9.53 6.94 0.82
C ARG A 64 -9.38 5.68 1.69
N ILE A 65 -8.89 5.83 2.93
CA ILE A 65 -8.74 4.74 3.90
C ILE A 65 -10.10 4.12 4.22
N LYS A 66 -11.14 4.93 4.43
CA LYS A 66 -12.51 4.43 4.66
C LYS A 66 -13.02 3.64 3.45
N ALA A 67 -12.89 4.18 2.24
CA ALA A 67 -13.32 3.50 1.03
C ALA A 67 -12.51 2.22 0.75
N GLU A 68 -11.24 2.17 1.13
CA GLU A 68 -10.43 0.94 1.07
C GLU A 68 -10.91 -0.10 2.10
N ALA A 69 -11.09 0.30 3.35
CA ALA A 69 -11.62 -0.59 4.39
C ALA A 69 -13.00 -1.15 4.04
N GLU A 70 -13.90 -0.33 3.49
CA GLU A 70 -15.21 -0.77 3.00
C GLU A 70 -15.08 -1.81 1.89
N ARG A 71 -14.18 -1.62 0.93
CA ARG A 71 -13.93 -2.61 -0.14
C ARG A 71 -13.38 -3.92 0.40
N ILE A 72 -12.46 -3.86 1.36
CA ILE A 72 -11.89 -5.03 2.02
C ILE A 72 -12.98 -5.81 2.75
N LEU A 73 -13.79 -5.13 3.56
CA LEU A 73 -14.86 -5.75 4.35
C LEU A 73 -16.06 -6.21 3.50
N ALA A 74 -16.27 -5.64 2.33
CA ALA A 74 -17.28 -6.07 1.37
C ALA A 74 -16.90 -7.38 0.66
N SER A 75 -15.62 -7.75 0.65
CA SER A 75 -15.16 -9.04 0.13
C SER A 75 -15.36 -10.11 1.21
N GLU A 76 -16.28 -11.05 0.99
CA GLU A 76 -16.58 -12.14 1.94
C GLU A 76 -15.33 -12.97 2.25
N GLU A 77 -14.50 -13.25 1.23
CA GLU A 77 -13.24 -13.99 1.36
C GLU A 77 -12.23 -13.28 2.28
N ILE A 78 -12.07 -11.96 2.12
CA ILE A 78 -11.08 -11.18 2.87
C ILE A 78 -11.61 -10.85 4.28
N ALA A 79 -12.91 -10.60 4.40
CA ALA A 79 -13.57 -10.33 5.67
C ALA A 79 -13.46 -11.51 6.64
N ASP A 80 -13.55 -12.75 6.16
CA ASP A 80 -13.39 -13.96 6.97
C ASP A 80 -11.93 -14.18 7.44
N MET A 81 -10.95 -13.68 6.69
CA MET A 81 -9.54 -13.73 7.08
C MET A 81 -9.18 -12.70 8.16
N HIS A 82 -9.97 -11.62 8.30
CA HIS A 82 -9.73 -10.53 9.27
C HIS A 82 -9.77 -11.01 10.72
N ASN A 83 -8.57 -11.11 11.31
CA ASN A 83 -8.41 -11.40 12.73
C ASN A 83 -8.67 -10.15 13.56
N TRP A 84 -9.92 -9.99 14.03
CA TRP A 84 -10.33 -8.88 14.90
C TRP A 84 -9.57 -8.79 16.22
N ILE A 85 -9.01 -9.90 16.74
CA ILE A 85 -8.12 -9.86 17.92
C ILE A 85 -6.80 -9.19 17.56
N LEU A 86 -6.29 -9.40 16.34
CA LEU A 86 -5.09 -8.73 15.87
C LEU A 86 -5.32 -7.22 15.70
N HIS A 87 -6.51 -6.78 15.27
CA HIS A 87 -6.86 -5.34 15.21
C HIS A 87 -6.73 -4.66 16.56
N GLU A 88 -7.30 -5.25 17.61
CA GLU A 88 -7.20 -4.70 18.96
C GLU A 88 -5.74 -4.59 19.40
N ARG A 89 -4.89 -5.58 19.06
CA ARG A 89 -3.45 -5.53 19.35
C ARG A 89 -2.73 -4.43 18.58
N ILE A 90 -3.04 -4.26 17.29
CA ILE A 90 -2.49 -3.21 16.44
C ILE A 90 -2.84 -1.83 17.01
N VAL A 91 -4.12 -1.58 17.26
CA VAL A 91 -4.60 -0.32 17.83
C VAL A 91 -3.97 -0.05 19.20
N THR A 92 -3.87 -1.08 20.05
CA THR A 92 -3.25 -0.99 21.37
C THR A 92 -1.75 -0.66 21.27
N ALA A 93 -1.04 -1.22 20.29
CA ALA A 93 0.36 -0.90 20.05
C ALA A 93 0.54 0.55 19.57
N TRP A 94 -0.31 1.02 18.65
CA TRP A 94 -0.28 2.40 18.17
C TRP A 94 -0.54 3.43 19.27
N GLN A 95 -1.47 3.13 20.18
CA GLN A 95 -1.71 3.94 21.38
C GLN A 95 -0.47 4.06 22.28
N MET A 96 0.36 3.02 22.34
CA MET A 96 1.52 2.98 23.22
C MET A 96 2.79 3.54 22.59
N TYR A 97 3.02 3.29 21.31
CA TYR A 97 4.30 3.55 20.66
C TYR A 97 4.25 4.64 19.59
N HIS A 98 3.06 4.97 19.06
CA HIS A 98 2.89 5.93 17.96
C HIS A 98 1.80 6.96 18.30
N GLU A 99 1.99 7.68 19.41
CA GLU A 99 0.97 8.57 19.98
C GLU A 99 0.51 9.68 19.01
N GLU A 100 1.43 10.29 18.27
CA GLU A 100 1.11 11.38 17.33
C GLU A 100 0.25 10.89 16.16
N MET A 101 0.68 9.80 15.51
CA MET A 101 -0.11 9.13 14.48
C MET A 101 -1.50 8.75 15.03
N TRP A 102 -1.55 8.14 16.23
CA TRP A 102 -2.83 7.72 16.82
C TRP A 102 -3.76 8.90 17.07
N ARG A 103 -3.25 10.05 17.54
CA ARG A 103 -4.06 11.28 17.71
C ARG A 103 -4.65 11.77 16.38
N GLU A 104 -3.89 11.70 15.29
CA GLU A 104 -4.40 12.08 13.96
C GLU A 104 -5.47 11.11 13.45
N LEU A 105 -5.25 9.80 13.61
CA LEU A 105 -6.25 8.77 13.27
C LEU A 105 -7.53 8.95 14.08
N GLN A 106 -7.42 9.34 15.36
CA GLN A 106 -8.56 9.67 16.22
C GLN A 106 -9.27 10.94 15.76
N ARG A 107 -8.52 12.00 15.44
CA ARG A 107 -9.07 13.27 14.94
C ARG A 107 -9.90 13.06 13.67
N LEU A 108 -9.45 12.16 12.79
CA LEU A 108 -10.10 11.82 11.53
C LEU A 108 -11.16 10.71 11.66
N GLY A 109 -11.22 10.04 12.82
CA GLY A 109 -12.17 8.95 13.07
C GLY A 109 -11.98 7.76 12.14
N ILE A 110 -10.72 7.34 11.94
CA ILE A 110 -10.33 6.25 11.02
C ILE A 110 -9.46 5.17 11.67
N GLY A 111 -9.28 5.19 13.00
CA GLY A 111 -8.34 4.28 13.65
C GLY A 111 -8.63 2.78 13.43
N LYS A 112 -9.91 2.39 13.29
CA LYS A 112 -10.28 0.98 13.05
C LYS A 112 -10.15 0.61 11.58
N GLU A 113 -10.61 1.49 10.70
CA GLU A 113 -10.52 1.36 9.25
C GLU A 113 -9.05 1.29 8.82
N PHE A 114 -8.19 2.08 9.46
CA PHE A 114 -6.76 2.03 9.23
C PHE A 114 -6.15 0.70 9.68
N ALA A 115 -6.57 0.13 10.82
CA ALA A 115 -6.12 -1.20 11.25
C ALA A 115 -6.54 -2.31 10.27
N VAL A 116 -7.74 -2.23 9.69
CA VAL A 116 -8.20 -3.13 8.63
C VAL A 116 -7.27 -3.03 7.42
N VAL A 117 -7.02 -1.82 6.94
CA VAL A 117 -6.15 -1.58 5.78
C VAL A 117 -4.73 -2.08 6.02
N GLN A 118 -4.12 -1.78 7.18
CA GLN A 118 -2.77 -2.22 7.50
C GLN A 118 -2.64 -3.74 7.60
N GLN A 119 -3.64 -4.44 8.17
CA GLN A 119 -3.62 -5.89 8.20
C GLN A 119 -3.73 -6.50 6.79
N ASN A 120 -4.59 -5.93 5.93
CA ASN A 120 -4.72 -6.42 4.55
C ASN A 120 -3.42 -6.20 3.75
N ARG A 121 -2.77 -5.04 3.93
CA ARG A 121 -1.47 -4.75 3.30
C ARG A 121 -0.37 -5.70 3.77
N MET A 122 -0.34 -6.01 5.07
CA MET A 122 0.56 -7.01 5.63
C MET A 122 0.43 -8.37 4.95
N TRP A 123 -0.79 -8.86 4.69
CA TRP A 123 -0.94 -10.13 3.97
C TRP A 123 -0.50 -10.04 2.51
N ARG A 124 -0.85 -8.96 1.81
CA ARG A 124 -0.42 -8.77 0.41
C ARG A 124 1.09 -8.75 0.29
N GLU A 125 1.77 -8.06 1.21
CA GLU A 125 3.23 -8.02 1.24
C GLU A 125 3.81 -9.40 1.58
N ASN A 126 3.23 -10.12 2.55
CA ASN A 126 3.64 -11.50 2.85
C ASN A 126 3.54 -12.39 1.60
N ASP A 127 2.42 -12.35 0.89
CA ASP A 127 2.20 -13.14 -0.32
C ASP A 127 3.19 -12.77 -1.43
N LEU A 128 3.53 -11.48 -1.58
CA LEU A 128 4.53 -11.00 -2.53
C LEU A 128 5.94 -11.50 -2.18
N LEU A 129 6.32 -11.44 -0.90
CA LEU A 129 7.61 -11.93 -0.42
C LEU A 129 7.74 -13.45 -0.59
N GLU A 130 6.68 -14.20 -0.26
CA GLU A 130 6.63 -15.65 -0.47
C GLU A 130 6.72 -16.00 -1.96
N ALA A 131 5.97 -15.31 -2.83
CA ALA A 131 6.08 -15.47 -4.27
C ALA A 131 7.49 -15.11 -4.81
N GLY A 132 8.18 -14.19 -4.15
CA GLY A 132 9.59 -13.85 -4.38
C GLY A 132 10.59 -14.91 -3.90
N GLY A 133 10.12 -16.01 -3.29
CA GLY A 133 10.94 -17.13 -2.82
C GLY A 133 11.42 -16.99 -1.37
N MET A 134 10.88 -16.04 -0.61
CA MET A 134 11.19 -15.90 0.82
C MET A 134 10.52 -17.02 1.63
N PRO A 135 11.19 -17.58 2.66
CA PRO A 135 10.54 -18.52 3.57
C PRO A 135 9.33 -17.87 4.28
N PRO A 136 8.19 -18.57 4.44
CA PRO A 136 6.96 -17.99 5.00
C PRO A 136 7.14 -17.30 6.36
N ASN A 137 7.92 -17.90 7.27
CA ASN A 137 8.17 -17.32 8.59
C ASN A 137 9.00 -16.02 8.55
N GLU A 138 9.82 -15.83 7.51
CA GLU A 138 10.61 -14.61 7.34
C GLU A 138 9.79 -13.53 6.64
N ALA A 139 9.03 -13.92 5.60
CA ALA A 139 8.09 -13.05 4.91
C ALA A 139 7.08 -12.42 5.88
N GLN A 140 6.49 -13.24 6.75
CA GLN A 140 5.52 -12.77 7.73
C GLN A 140 6.14 -11.75 8.69
N LYS A 141 7.35 -12.00 9.18
CA LYS A 141 8.03 -11.08 10.12
C LYS A 141 8.34 -9.74 9.48
N ILE A 142 8.75 -9.73 8.21
CA ILE A 142 9.02 -8.50 7.48
C ILE A 142 7.72 -7.74 7.27
N ALA A 143 6.68 -8.40 6.73
CA ALA A 143 5.40 -7.77 6.49
C ALA A 143 4.74 -7.22 7.78
N GLU A 144 4.81 -7.97 8.89
CA GLU A 144 4.32 -7.50 10.19
C GLU A 144 5.09 -6.26 10.68
N ARG A 145 6.41 -6.22 10.48
CA ARG A 145 7.24 -5.07 10.86
C ARG A 145 6.87 -3.83 10.04
N GLU A 146 6.81 -3.96 8.71
CA GLU A 146 6.57 -2.82 7.81
C GLU A 146 5.16 -2.24 7.98
N HIS A 147 4.14 -3.08 8.19
CA HIS A 147 2.76 -2.59 8.15
C HIS A 147 2.07 -2.48 9.51
N LEU A 148 2.35 -3.36 10.47
CA LEU A 148 1.55 -3.40 11.70
C LEU A 148 2.05 -2.45 12.78
N MET A 149 3.31 -2.00 12.71
CA MET A 149 3.90 -1.04 13.66
C MET A 149 3.66 -1.47 15.12
N LEU A 150 3.93 -2.75 15.42
CA LEU A 150 3.67 -3.37 16.73
C LEU A 150 4.77 -3.10 17.77
N ALA A 151 5.91 -2.57 17.32
CA ALA A 151 7.07 -2.27 18.13
C ALA A 151 7.48 -0.80 17.86
N PRO A 152 8.10 -0.12 18.84
CA PRO A 152 8.61 1.23 18.63
C PRO A 152 9.67 1.25 17.54
N ASP A 153 9.72 2.33 16.78
CA ASP A 153 10.76 2.58 15.79
C ASP A 153 12.12 2.61 16.50
N GLY A 154 13.00 1.69 16.11
CA GLY A 154 14.30 1.43 16.76
C GLY A 154 15.43 2.32 16.27
#